data_AF-A0A261CV85-F1
#
_entry.id   AF-A0A261CV85-F1
#
_cell.length_a   1.000
_cell.length_b   1.000
_cell.length_c   1.000
_cell.angle_alpha   90.00
_cell.angle_beta   90.00
_cell.angle_gamma   90.00
#
_symmetry.space_group_name_H-M   'P 1'
#
loop_
_entity.id
_entity.type
_entity.pdbx_description
1 polymer ?
#
loop_
_entity_poly.entity_id
_entity_poly.type
_entity_poly.pdbx_seq_one_letter_code
_entity_poly.pdbx_strand_id
1 'polypeptide(L)' 'MTKRLIELDDDLLAAAQLELGTNGVSDTVRAALRHAAATSARAREIEWLSDGGMEPMANKDIRDQVWR' A
#
# COMPACT_ATOMS: atom_id res chain seq x y z
N MET A 1 -12.33 -15.66 -5.37
CA MET A 1 -11.98 -14.48 -6.20
C MET A 1 -13.00 -14.36 -7.33
N THR A 2 -13.48 -13.15 -7.62
CA THR A 2 -14.36 -12.90 -8.76
C THR A 2 -13.52 -12.60 -10.00
N LYS A 3 -13.80 -13.28 -11.11
CA LYS A 3 -13.16 -12.99 -12.40
C LYS A 3 -13.79 -11.74 -13.01
N ARG A 4 -12.96 -10.85 -13.55
CA ARG A 4 -13.38 -9.65 -14.28
C ARG A 4 -12.71 -9.70 -15.65
N LEU A 5 -13.47 -9.45 -16.71
CA LEU A 5 -12.92 -9.22 -18.04
C LEU A 5 -12.60 -7.73 -18.13
N ILE A 6 -11.36 -7.42 -18.45
CA ILE A 6 -10.88 -6.04 -18.67
C ILE A 6 -9.98 -6.05 -19.89
N GLU A 7 -9.97 -4.97 -20.64
CA GLU A 7 -8.92 -4.70 -21.61
C GLU A 7 -7.68 -4.22 -20.86
N LEU A 8 -6.51 -4.72 -21.25
CA LEU A 8 -5.24 -4.36 -20.67
C LEU A 8 -4.26 -4.11 -21.81
N ASP A 9 -3.51 -3.02 -21.69
CA ASP A 9 -2.43 -2.71 -22.62
C ASP A 9 -1.26 -3.67 -22.38
N ASP A 10 -0.85 -4.38 -23.44
CA ASP A 10 0.19 -5.42 -23.36
C ASP A 10 1.58 -4.85 -23.08
N ASP A 11 1.87 -3.63 -23.56
CA ASP A 11 3.15 -2.96 -23.30
C ASP A 11 3.22 -2.50 -21.85
N LEU A 12 2.11 -1.97 -21.31
CA LEU A 12 2.00 -1.63 -19.89
C LEU A 12 2.12 -2.88 -19.00
N LEU A 13 1.49 -3.99 -19.41
CA LEU A 13 1.60 -5.26 -18.71
C LEU A 13 3.05 -5.76 -18.71
N ALA A 14 3.73 -5.72 -19.86
CA ALA A 14 5.12 -6.16 -19.98
C ALA A 14 6.06 -5.31 -19.12
N ALA A 15 5.87 -3.99 -19.09
CA ALA A 15 6.62 -3.10 -18.21
C ALA A 15 6.37 -3.44 -16.73
N ALA A 16 5.11 -3.63 -16.33
CA ALA A 16 4.78 -4.01 -14.97
C ALA A 16 5.35 -5.38 -14.58
N GLN A 17 5.37 -6.34 -15.50
CA GLN A 17 5.96 -7.67 -15.30
C GLN A 17 7.45 -7.60 -15.03
N LEU A 18 8.17 -6.78 -15.81
CA LEU A 18 9.60 -6.55 -15.63
C LEU A 18 9.89 -5.95 -14.26
N GLU A 19 9.20 -4.86 -13.90
CA GLU A 19 9.42 -4.13 -12.65
C GLU A 19 9.00 -4.94 -11.41
N LEU A 20 7.92 -5.72 -11.51
CA LEU A 20 7.39 -6.51 -10.39
C LEU A 20 7.97 -7.93 -10.32
N GLY A 21 8.77 -8.34 -11.31
CA GLY A 21 9.33 -9.69 -11.40
C GLY A 21 8.25 -10.77 -11.55
N THR A 22 7.16 -10.47 -12.24
CA THR A 22 6.01 -11.35 -12.45
C THR A 22 5.92 -11.83 -13.89
N ASN A 23 5.29 -12.98 -14.12
CA ASN A 23 5.25 -13.61 -15.45
C ASN A 23 3.84 -13.77 -16.02
N GLY A 24 2.79 -13.72 -15.18
CA GLY A 24 1.41 -13.82 -15.63
C GLY A 24 0.61 -12.55 -15.38
N VAL A 25 -0.52 -12.41 -16.08
CA VAL A 25 -1.42 -11.26 -15.91
C VAL A 25 -1.95 -11.18 -14.47
N SER A 26 -2.42 -12.31 -13.94
CA SER A 26 -3.12 -12.33 -12.63
C SER A 26 -2.20 -12.06 -11.45
N ASP A 27 -0.98 -12.59 -11.45
CA ASP A 27 0.05 -12.29 -10.45
C ASP A 27 0.54 -10.85 -10.57
N THR A 28 0.77 -10.35 -11.79
CA THR A 28 1.16 -8.94 -12.02
C THR A 28 0.12 -7.97 -11.50
N VAL A 29 -1.15 -8.15 -11.88
CA VAL A 29 -2.25 -7.30 -11.40
C VAL A 29 -2.39 -7.38 -9.88
N ARG A 30 -2.26 -8.57 -9.29
CA ARG A 30 -2.33 -8.73 -7.84
C ARG A 30 -1.17 -8.02 -7.13
N ALA A 31 0.05 -8.14 -7.66
CA ALA A 31 1.23 -7.47 -7.12
C ALA A 31 1.09 -5.95 -7.22
N ALA A 32 0.69 -5.44 -8.40
CA ALA A 32 0.46 -4.02 -8.63
C ALA A 32 -0.60 -3.43 -7.69
N LEU A 33 -1.75 -4.11 -7.53
CA LEU A 33 -2.81 -3.63 -6.63
C LEU A 33 -2.37 -3.63 -5.16
N ARG A 34 -1.62 -4.65 -4.72
CA ARG A 34 -1.04 -4.66 -3.37
C ARG A 34 -0.05 -3.53 -3.17
N HIS A 35 0.81 -3.31 -4.17
CA HIS A 35 1.80 -2.24 -4.13
C HIS A 35 1.12 -0.87 -4.02
N ALA A 36 0.13 -0.58 -4.88
CA ALA A 36 -0.61 0.67 -4.86
C ALA A 36 -1.32 0.91 -3.51
N ALA A 37 -1.98 -0.12 -2.96
CA ALA A 37 -2.63 -0.04 -1.66
C ALA A 37 -1.64 0.25 -0.53
N ALA A 38 -0.50 -0.46 -0.52
CA ALA A 38 0.55 -0.25 0.48
C ALA A 38 1.17 1.14 0.38
N THR A 39 1.45 1.62 -0.83
CA THR A 39 2.01 2.95 -1.07
C THR A 39 1.05 4.06 -0.61
N SER A 40 -0.24 3.93 -0.92
CA SER A 40 -1.25 4.88 -0.43
C SER A 40 -1.42 4.84 1.09
N ALA A 41 -1.34 3.66 1.72
CA ALA A 41 -1.37 3.54 3.18
C ALA A 41 -0.17 4.23 3.84
N ARG A 42 1.03 4.02 3.32
CA ARG A 42 2.25 4.67 3.81
C ARG A 42 2.20 6.19 3.65
N ALA A 43 1.69 6.68 2.51
CA ALA A 43 1.54 8.11 2.28
C ALA A 43 0.64 8.77 3.35
N ARG A 44 -0.51 8.16 3.64
CA ARG A 44 -1.43 8.62 4.70
C ARG A 44 -0.82 8.53 6.09
N GLU A 45 -0.04 7.49 6.36
CA GLU A 45 0.67 7.34 7.63
C GLU A 45 1.73 8.44 7.82
N ILE A 46 2.50 8.74 6.78
CA ILE A 46 3.50 9.83 6.79
C ILE A 46 2.82 11.18 6.99
N GLU A 47 1.71 11.43 6.29
CA GLU A 47 0.91 12.65 6.46
C GLU A 47 0.43 12.78 7.91
N TRP A 48 -0.18 11.74 8.46
CA TRP A 48 -0.63 11.71 9.86
C TRP A 48 0.52 11.93 10.86
N LEU A 49 1.69 11.33 10.64
CA LEU A 49 2.87 11.55 11.47
C LEU A 49 3.39 12.99 11.38
N SER A 50 3.39 13.56 10.17
CA SER A 50 3.86 14.94 9.91
C SER A 50 2.94 15.98 10.54
N ASP A 51 1.64 15.69 10.59
CA ASP A 51 0.62 16.51 11.23
C ASP A 51 0.57 16.35 12.76
N GLY A 52 1.60 15.76 13.36
CA GLY A 52 1.69 15.61 14.81
C GLY A 52 0.85 14.48 15.38
N GLY A 53 0.52 13.45 14.58
CA GLY A 53 -0.27 12.30 15.04
C GLY A 53 0.28 11.60 16.29
N MET A 54 1.58 11.73 16.55
CA MET A 54 2.26 11.20 17.74
C MET A 54 2.46 12.23 18.87
N GLU A 55 2.00 13.48 18.73
CA GLU A 55 2.11 14.50 19.79
C GLU A 55 1.55 14.04 21.14
N PRO A 56 0.38 13.36 21.24
CA PRO A 56 -0.13 12.86 22.51
C PRO A 56 0.81 11.85 23.17
N MET A 57 1.61 11.11 22.39
CA MET A 57 2.59 10.15 22.90
C MET A 57 3.77 10.83 23.61
N ALA A 58 3.94 12.15 23.53
CA ALA A 58 4.89 12.87 24.37
C ALA A 58 4.50 12.81 25.86
N ASN A 59 3.21 12.68 26.17
CA ASN A 59 2.70 12.57 27.54
C ASN A 59 2.83 11.14 28.08
N LYS A 60 3.53 10.98 29.21
CA LYS A 60 3.74 9.69 29.88
C LYS A 60 2.42 9.00 30.27
N ASP A 61 1.46 9.74 30.79
CA ASP A 61 0.21 9.16 31.28
C ASP A 61 -0.67 8.62 30.14
N ILE A 62 -0.55 9.22 28.94
CA ILE A 62 -1.21 8.73 27.73
C ILE A 62 -0.50 7.45 27.24
N ARG A 63 0.83 7.41 27.22
CA ARG A 63 1.58 6.19 26.86
C ARG A 63 1.24 5.01 27.76
N ASP A 64 1.16 5.24 29.08
CA ASP A 64 0.83 4.21 30.07
C ASP A 64 -0.60 3.65 29.90
N GLN A 65 -1.51 4.38 29.25
CA GLN A 65 -2.88 3.94 28.97
C GLN A 65 -3.00 3.06 27.72
N VAL A 66 -2.16 3.27 26.70
CA VAL A 66 -2.22 2.51 25.43
C VAL A 66 -1.73 1.07 25.58
N TRP A 67 -0.86 0.81 26.56
CA TRP A 67 -0.20 -0.49 26.77
C TRP A 67 -0.84 -1.38 27.87
N ARG A 68 -2.03 -1.01 28.38
CA ARG A 68 -2.84 -1.87 29.25
C ARG A 68 -3.77 -2.75 28.42
#